data_AF-A0A5D3C6V4-F1
#
_entry.id   AF-A0A5D3C6V4-F1
#
_cell.length_a   1.000
_cell.length_b   1.000
_cell.length_c   1.000
_cell.angle_alpha   90.00
_cell.angle_beta   90.00
_cell.angle_gamma   90.00
#
_symmetry.space_group_name_H-M   'P 1'
#
loop_
_entity.id
_entity.type
_entity.pdbx_description
1 polymer ?
#
loop_
_entity_poly.entity_id
_entity_poly.type
_entity_poly.pdbx_seq_one_letter_code
_entity_poly.pdbx_strand_id
1 'polypeptide(L)'
;MFVCTGSLVKNFSFAVRDSLINIGPLKDFSYGLRINADPNATGIAKQSNYELVCCSGHGKNGALCILRQSIRPEMITEVELPGCKGIWTVYHKNTRGSIADSSRMVPDDDEYHAYLIISLEARTMVLETGDLLTEVTETVDYFVHGRTIAAGNLFGR
;
A
#
# COMPACT_ATOMS: atom_id res chain seq x y z
N MET A 1 45.97 1.84 1.61
CA MET A 1 47.32 1.35 1.92
C MET A 1 47.25 0.73 3.31
N PHE A 2 47.50 -0.57 3.46
CA PHE A 2 47.58 -1.22 4.77
C PHE A 2 48.88 -2.02 4.84
N VAL A 3 49.72 -1.73 5.84
CA VAL A 3 50.97 -2.43 6.16
C VAL A 3 50.62 -3.62 7.06
N CYS A 4 51.23 -4.78 6.80
CA CYS A 4 50.98 -6.01 7.55
C CYS A 4 52.27 -6.49 8.23
N THR A 5 52.23 -6.70 9.55
CA THR A 5 53.30 -7.36 10.31
C THR A 5 52.72 -8.48 11.19
N GLY A 6 53.24 -9.70 11.03
CA GLY A 6 53.16 -10.76 12.05
C GLY A 6 52.03 -11.78 11.90
N SER A 7 52.41 -13.05 11.87
CA SER A 7 51.65 -14.27 11.57
C SER A 7 50.67 -14.73 12.67
N LEU A 8 49.37 -14.73 12.35
CA LEU A 8 48.30 -15.62 12.88
C LEU A 8 47.11 -15.48 11.90
N VAL A 9 46.68 -16.57 11.24
CA VAL A 9 45.58 -16.53 10.27
C VAL A 9 44.26 -16.29 11.01
N LYS A 10 43.76 -15.06 10.96
CA LYS A 10 42.46 -14.68 11.52
C LYS A 10 41.38 -14.91 10.46
N ASN A 11 40.38 -15.71 10.80
CA ASN A 11 39.20 -15.90 9.96
C ASN A 11 38.20 -14.77 10.24
N PHE A 12 37.73 -14.10 9.19
CA PHE A 12 36.69 -13.10 9.26
C PHE A 12 35.44 -13.62 8.56
N SER A 13 34.30 -13.53 9.24
CA SER A 13 32.99 -13.76 8.63
C SER A 13 32.35 -12.41 8.28
N PHE A 14 31.86 -12.32 7.05
CA PHE A 14 31.13 -11.15 6.57
C PHE A 14 29.68 -11.55 6.33
N ALA A 15 28.76 -10.66 6.68
CA ALA A 15 27.34 -10.81 6.43
C ALA A 15 26.78 -9.51 5.84
N VAL A 16 25.90 -9.63 4.87
CA VAL A 16 25.19 -8.49 4.28
C VAL A 16 24.17 -7.97 5.30
N ARG A 17 24.20 -6.67 5.58
CA ARG A 17 23.27 -6.02 6.53
C ARG A 17 22.19 -5.20 5.85
N ASP A 18 22.55 -4.59 4.73
CA ASP A 18 21.66 -3.79 3.91
C ASP A 18 22.18 -3.79 2.46
N SER A 19 21.32 -3.42 1.52
CA SER A 19 21.63 -3.28 0.11
C SER A 19 20.86 -2.10 -0.47
N LEU A 20 21.59 -1.17 -1.11
CA LEU A 20 20.98 -0.12 -1.90
C LEU A 20 20.76 -0.61 -3.32
N ILE A 21 19.54 -0.43 -3.83
CA ILE A 21 19.20 -0.78 -5.22
C ILE A 21 19.99 0.14 -6.16
N ASN A 22 20.65 -0.45 -7.15
CA ASN A 22 21.39 0.26 -8.18
C ASN A 22 20.94 -0.25 -9.56
N ILE A 23 20.53 0.68 -10.42
CA ILE A 23 20.14 0.37 -11.82
C ILE A 23 21.32 0.53 -12.79
N GLY A 24 22.48 1.03 -12.37
CA GLY A 24 23.61 1.32 -13.25
C GLY A 24 24.71 0.24 -13.25
N PRO A 25 25.55 0.20 -14.31
CA PRO A 25 25.38 0.91 -15.58
C PRO A 25 24.27 0.27 -16.43
N LEU A 26 23.61 1.08 -17.25
CA LEU A 26 22.66 0.61 -18.25
C LEU A 26 23.39 0.36 -19.56
N LYS A 27 23.41 -0.88 -20.02
CA LYS A 27 24.04 -1.27 -21.29
C LYS A 27 23.11 -1.06 -22.48
N ASP A 28 21.83 -1.36 -22.29
CA ASP A 28 20.79 -1.26 -23.31
C ASP A 28 19.42 -1.18 -22.64
N PHE A 29 18.41 -0.72 -23.36
CA PHE A 29 17.03 -0.70 -22.90
C PHE A 29 16.04 -0.90 -24.05
N SER A 30 14.88 -1.47 -23.73
CA SER A 30 13.73 -1.55 -24.62
C SER A 30 12.48 -1.15 -23.85
N TYR A 31 11.46 -0.64 -24.54
CA TYR A 31 10.18 -0.32 -23.93
C TYR A 31 9.08 -1.20 -24.50
N GLY A 32 8.09 -1.51 -23.68
CA GLY A 32 6.98 -2.38 -24.05
C GLY A 32 5.67 -1.94 -23.40
N LEU A 33 4.56 -2.40 -23.98
CA LEU A 33 3.25 -2.28 -23.34
C LEU A 33 3.19 -3.22 -22.14
N ARG A 34 2.67 -2.72 -21.02
CA ARG A 34 2.34 -3.55 -19.86
C ARG A 34 1.22 -4.52 -20.23
N ILE A 35 1.21 -5.68 -19.60
CA ILE A 35 0.17 -6.71 -19.81
C ILE A 35 -1.26 -6.18 -19.55
N ASN A 36 -1.39 -5.22 -18.64
CA ASN A 36 -2.65 -4.59 -18.28
C ASN A 36 -2.81 -3.19 -18.90
N ALA A 37 -2.21 -2.91 -20.05
CA ALA A 37 -2.36 -1.62 -20.73
C ALA A 37 -3.85 -1.29 -20.99
N ASP A 38 -4.26 -0.06 -20.69
CA ASP A 38 -5.60 0.43 -21.00
C ASP A 38 -5.60 1.12 -22.37
N PRO A 39 -6.25 0.54 -23.40
CA PRO A 39 -6.25 1.11 -24.75
C PRO A 39 -6.96 2.48 -24.84
N ASN A 40 -7.82 2.81 -23.88
CA ASN A 40 -8.56 4.07 -23.83
C ASN A 40 -7.83 5.17 -23.07
N ALA A 41 -6.67 4.86 -22.46
CA ALA A 41 -5.91 5.83 -21.68
C ALA A 41 -5.40 6.99 -22.57
N THR A 42 -5.55 8.21 -22.06
CA THR A 42 -5.08 9.45 -22.71
C THR A 42 -4.08 10.20 -21.82
N GLY A 43 -3.33 11.14 -22.40
CA GLY A 43 -2.37 11.96 -21.66
C GLY A 43 -1.34 11.14 -20.87
N ILE A 44 -1.15 11.49 -19.58
CA ILE A 44 -0.20 10.83 -18.66
C ILE A 44 -0.59 9.36 -18.41
N ALA A 45 -1.88 9.05 -18.36
CA ALA A 45 -2.35 7.67 -18.18
C ALA A 45 -1.91 6.78 -19.36
N LYS A 46 -1.86 7.32 -20.58
CA LYS A 46 -1.34 6.59 -21.75
C LYS A 46 0.14 6.24 -21.60
N GLN A 47 0.95 7.13 -21.03
CA GLN A 47 2.37 6.85 -20.77
C GLN A 47 2.53 5.72 -19.75
N SER A 48 1.61 5.63 -18.78
CA SER A 48 1.55 4.55 -17.78
C SER A 48 1.35 3.15 -18.39
N ASN A 49 0.87 3.06 -19.64
CA ASN A 49 0.76 1.78 -20.34
C ASN A 49 2.11 1.19 -20.74
N TYR A 50 3.19 1.98 -20.69
CA TYR A 50 4.51 1.52 -21.07
C TYR A 50 5.38 1.25 -19.83
N GLU A 51 6.33 0.35 -20.00
CA GLU A 51 7.42 0.09 -19.07
C GLU A 51 8.74 -0.04 -19.82
N LEU A 52 9.83 0.30 -19.14
CA LEU A 52 11.18 0.25 -19.69
C LEU A 52 11.90 -0.96 -19.11
N VAL A 53 12.34 -1.88 -19.95
CA VAL A 53 13.17 -3.02 -19.57
C VAL A 53 14.61 -2.70 -19.90
N CYS A 54 15.49 -2.68 -18.91
CA CYS A 54 16.88 -2.27 -19.08
C CYS A 54 17.85 -3.39 -18.71
N CYS A 55 18.91 -3.55 -19.50
CA CYS A 55 20.07 -4.37 -19.15
C CYS A 55 20.94 -3.59 -18.17
N SER A 56 20.92 -3.99 -16.90
CA SER A 56 21.59 -3.33 -15.79
C SER A 56 22.76 -4.15 -15.23
N GLY A 57 23.78 -3.48 -14.72
CA GLY A 57 24.88 -4.12 -14.01
C GLY A 57 25.87 -4.83 -14.94
N HIS A 58 26.74 -5.63 -14.35
CA HIS A 58 27.79 -6.36 -15.07
C HIS A 58 28.21 -7.63 -14.34
N GLY A 59 28.59 -8.66 -15.11
CA GLY A 59 29.11 -9.93 -14.58
C GLY A 59 28.12 -10.59 -13.62
N LYS A 60 28.61 -10.97 -12.43
CA LYS A 60 27.80 -11.61 -11.40
C LYS A 60 26.64 -10.76 -10.86
N ASN A 61 26.67 -9.45 -11.10
CA ASN A 61 25.63 -8.50 -10.67
C ASN A 61 24.79 -7.98 -11.87
N GLY A 62 24.87 -8.64 -13.03
CA GLY A 62 24.02 -8.30 -14.18
C GLY A 62 22.57 -8.68 -13.94
N ALA A 63 21.63 -7.80 -14.27
CA ALA A 63 20.20 -8.01 -14.10
C ALA A 63 19.38 -7.31 -15.20
N LEU A 64 18.11 -7.70 -15.35
CA LEU A 64 17.12 -6.92 -16.07
C LEU A 64 16.33 -6.08 -15.07
N CYS A 65 16.26 -4.77 -15.29
CA CYS A 65 15.49 -3.86 -14.46
C CYS A 65 14.27 -3.36 -15.23
N ILE A 66 13.07 -3.52 -14.65
CA ILE A 66 11.84 -2.98 -15.20
C ILE A 66 11.53 -1.66 -14.49
N LEU A 67 11.54 -0.56 -15.23
CA LEU A 67 11.26 0.78 -14.71
C LEU A 67 9.86 1.22 -15.13
N ARG A 68 9.09 1.65 -14.13
CA ARG A 68 7.72 2.14 -14.27
C ARG A 68 7.67 3.53 -13.63
N GLN A 69 7.42 4.56 -14.43
CA GLN A 69 7.38 5.94 -13.93
C GLN A 69 6.16 6.19 -13.03
N SER A 70 5.04 5.53 -13.34
CA SER A 70 3.75 5.70 -12.67
C SER A 70 3.39 4.47 -11.84
N ILE A 71 2.75 4.74 -10.71
CA ILE A 71 2.01 3.73 -9.94
C ILE A 71 0.71 3.44 -10.70
N ARG A 72 0.37 2.15 -10.81
CA ARG A 72 -0.90 1.70 -11.36
C ARG A 72 -1.61 0.88 -10.30
N PRO A 73 -2.66 1.42 -9.65
CA PRO A 73 -3.46 0.65 -8.71
C PRO A 73 -4.10 -0.55 -9.40
N GLU A 74 -4.18 -1.66 -8.70
CA GLU A 74 -5.01 -2.79 -9.09
C GLU A 74 -6.44 -2.51 -8.62
N MET A 75 -7.39 -2.46 -9.56
CA MET A 75 -8.79 -2.19 -9.25
C MET A 75 -9.45 -3.48 -8.78
N ILE A 76 -9.77 -3.54 -7.49
CA ILE A 76 -10.45 -4.71 -6.88
C ILE A 76 -11.97 -4.56 -7.00
N THR A 77 -12.50 -3.36 -6.71
CA THR A 77 -13.94 -3.07 -6.75
C THR A 77 -14.16 -1.62 -7.14
N GLU A 78 -15.20 -1.38 -7.94
CA GLU A 78 -15.63 -0.06 -8.38
C GLU A 78 -17.09 0.15 -7.99
N VAL A 79 -17.39 1.31 -7.40
CA VAL A 79 -18.75 1.69 -6.96
C VAL A 79 -18.97 3.16 -7.28
N GLU A 80 -20.13 3.48 -7.86
CA GLU A 80 -20.53 4.87 -8.09
C GLU A 80 -21.06 5.50 -6.80
N LEU A 81 -20.46 6.61 -6.39
CA LEU A 81 -20.84 7.37 -5.18
C LEU A 81 -21.22 8.81 -5.57
N PRO A 82 -22.43 9.04 -6.12
CA PRO A 82 -22.84 10.35 -6.57
C PRO A 82 -22.89 11.36 -5.43
N GLY A 83 -22.32 12.54 -5.66
CA GLY A 83 -22.31 13.61 -4.66
C GLY A 83 -21.35 13.39 -3.48
N CYS A 84 -20.42 12.43 -3.57
CA CYS A 84 -19.36 12.25 -2.58
C CYS A 84 -18.48 13.50 -2.45
N LYS A 85 -18.34 13.99 -1.22
CA LYS A 85 -17.52 15.17 -0.87
C LYS A 85 -16.29 14.80 -0.05
N GLY A 86 -16.26 13.61 0.56
CA GLY A 86 -15.13 13.13 1.35
C GLY A 86 -15.32 11.69 1.80
N ILE A 87 -14.20 11.00 2.00
CA ILE A 87 -14.14 9.59 2.42
C ILE A 87 -13.05 9.48 3.49
N TRP A 88 -13.34 8.79 4.58
CA TRP A 88 -12.41 8.51 5.68
C TRP A 88 -12.52 7.05 6.10
N THR A 89 -11.40 6.45 6.46
CA THR A 89 -11.37 5.17 7.16
C THR A 89 -11.06 5.43 8.63
N VAL A 90 -11.72 4.70 9.53
CA VAL A 90 -11.47 4.79 10.98
C VAL A 90 -11.33 3.41 11.60
N TYR A 91 -10.46 3.33 12.61
CA TYR A 91 -10.33 2.15 13.45
C TYR A 91 -11.37 2.15 14.55
N HIS A 92 -11.83 0.96 14.93
CA HIS A 92 -12.64 0.75 16.12
C HIS A 92 -12.05 -0.45 16.87
N LYS A 93 -11.58 -0.23 18.11
CA LYS A 93 -11.17 -1.33 18.99
C LYS A 93 -12.42 -2.10 19.38
N ASN A 94 -12.61 -3.28 18.79
CA ASN A 94 -13.75 -4.11 19.12
C ASN A 94 -13.61 -4.64 20.55
N THR A 95 -14.25 -3.98 21.52
CA THR A 95 -14.19 -4.41 22.93
C THR A 95 -14.97 -5.73 23.16
N ARG A 96 -15.67 -6.25 22.15
CA ARG A 96 -16.47 -7.48 22.26
C ARG A 96 -15.64 -8.78 22.27
N GLY A 97 -14.32 -8.70 22.06
CA GLY A 97 -13.42 -9.87 22.10
C GLY A 97 -12.67 -10.09 23.42
N SER A 98 -12.71 -9.16 24.38
CA SER A 98 -11.80 -9.19 25.55
C SER A 98 -12.44 -9.71 26.86
N ILE A 99 -13.36 -10.68 26.78
CA ILE A 99 -13.89 -11.36 27.99
C ILE A 99 -13.68 -12.89 27.94
N ALA A 100 -13.18 -13.44 26.83
CA ALA A 100 -12.86 -14.86 26.77
C ALA A 100 -11.51 -15.08 26.09
N ASP A 101 -10.57 -15.60 26.90
CA ASP A 101 -9.32 -16.23 26.50
C ASP A 101 -8.07 -15.33 26.44
N SER A 102 -7.54 -15.03 27.64
CA SER A 102 -6.22 -14.45 27.89
C SER A 102 -5.04 -15.36 27.51
N SER A 103 -5.21 -16.32 26.59
CA SER A 103 -4.19 -17.28 26.18
C SER A 103 -3.78 -17.21 24.70
N ARG A 104 -4.39 -16.33 23.89
CA ARG A 104 -3.96 -16.09 22.51
C ARG A 104 -3.12 -14.83 22.41
N MET A 105 -1.84 -15.01 22.08
CA MET A 105 -0.92 -13.93 21.77
C MET A 105 -1.51 -13.08 20.64
N VAL A 106 -1.89 -11.84 20.96
CA VAL A 106 -2.27 -10.71 20.09
C VAL A 106 -3.36 -11.04 19.04
N PRO A 107 -4.62 -10.58 19.20
CA PRO A 107 -5.60 -10.74 18.13
C PRO A 107 -5.27 -9.76 16.99
N ASP A 108 -5.00 -10.34 15.82
CA ASP A 108 -4.77 -9.71 14.51
C ASP A 108 -5.99 -8.89 14.01
N ASP A 109 -7.14 -9.00 14.68
CA ASP A 109 -8.38 -8.25 14.37
C ASP A 109 -8.21 -6.73 14.54
N ASP A 110 -7.27 -6.32 15.39
CA ASP A 110 -6.84 -4.93 15.50
C ASP A 110 -5.78 -4.60 14.45
N GLU A 111 -5.80 -5.17 13.24
CA GLU A 111 -5.01 -4.68 12.09
C GLU A 111 -5.85 -3.92 11.04
N TYR A 112 -7.15 -4.21 10.92
CA TYR A 112 -8.00 -3.63 9.86
C TYR A 112 -8.73 -2.34 10.28
N HIS A 113 -9.08 -1.50 9.30
CA HIS A 113 -10.07 -0.45 9.52
C HIS A 113 -11.41 -1.11 9.87
N ALA A 114 -12.26 -0.42 10.62
CA ALA A 114 -13.58 -0.93 11.03
C ALA A 114 -14.72 -0.27 10.28
N TYR A 115 -14.56 1.02 9.93
CA TYR A 115 -15.58 1.75 9.19
C TYR A 115 -14.98 2.58 8.06
N LEU A 116 -15.72 2.66 6.97
CA LEU A 116 -15.56 3.62 5.88
C LEU A 116 -16.69 4.65 5.97
N ILE A 117 -16.33 5.89 6.30
CA ILE A 117 -17.27 7.01 6.44
C ILE A 117 -17.24 7.81 5.15
N ILE A 118 -18.39 7.96 4.51
CA ILE A 118 -18.55 8.65 3.22
C ILE A 118 -19.47 9.84 3.43
N SER A 119 -18.94 11.05 3.27
CA SER A 119 -19.76 12.25 3.25
C SER A 119 -20.35 12.47 1.87
N LEU A 120 -21.67 12.44 1.77
CA LEU A 120 -22.43 12.86 0.59
C LEU A 120 -22.88 14.32 0.74
N GLU A 121 -23.60 14.85 -0.24
CA GLU A 121 -24.02 16.25 -0.27
C GLU A 121 -25.03 16.61 0.84
N ALA A 122 -25.98 15.71 1.11
CA ALA A 122 -27.05 15.93 2.08
C ALA A 122 -26.99 15.01 3.32
N ARG A 123 -26.16 13.97 3.30
CA ARG A 123 -26.08 12.95 4.36
C ARG A 123 -24.68 12.38 4.49
N THR A 124 -24.44 11.64 5.57
CA THR A 124 -23.26 10.79 5.73
C THR A 124 -23.69 9.33 5.68
N MET A 125 -22.92 8.51 4.97
CA MET A 125 -23.09 7.07 4.85
C MET A 125 -21.93 6.39 5.57
N VAL A 126 -22.21 5.34 6.34
CA VAL A 126 -21.19 4.60 7.10
C VAL A 126 -21.25 3.14 6.67
N LEU A 127 -20.13 2.62 6.18
CA LEU A 127 -19.98 1.21 5.85
C LEU A 127 -19.09 0.54 6.90
N GLU A 128 -19.52 -0.59 7.43
CA GLU A 128 -18.67 -1.48 8.21
C GLU A 128 -17.80 -2.29 7.25
N THR A 129 -16.52 -2.39 7.59
CA THR A 129 -15.53 -3.11 6.78
C THR A 129 -15.32 -4.50 7.36
N GLY A 130 -15.55 -5.53 6.53
CA GLY A 130 -15.22 -6.92 6.80
C GLY A 130 -14.97 -7.63 5.46
N ASP A 131 -15.42 -8.88 5.34
CA ASP A 131 -15.40 -9.60 4.05
C ASP A 131 -16.21 -8.90 2.95
N LEU A 132 -17.24 -8.14 3.37
CA LEU A 132 -18.08 -7.31 2.54
C LEU A 132 -18.19 -5.92 3.16
N LEU A 133 -18.37 -4.90 2.32
CA LEU A 133 -18.73 -3.56 2.78
C LEU A 133 -20.24 -3.51 3.02
N THR A 134 -20.65 -3.41 4.29
CA THR A 134 -22.06 -3.39 4.69
C THR A 134 -22.46 -1.99 5.17
N GLU A 135 -23.55 -1.43 4.63
CA GLU A 135 -24.06 -0.14 5.12
C GLU A 135 -24.69 -0.30 6.51
N VAL A 136 -24.15 0.43 7.48
CA VAL A 136 -24.57 0.42 8.90
C VAL A 136 -25.01 1.80 9.38
N THR A 137 -25.32 2.71 8.45
CA THR A 137 -25.67 4.13 8.69
C THR A 137 -26.74 4.32 9.78
N GLU A 138 -27.69 3.39 9.94
CA GLU A 138 -28.80 3.48 10.90
C GLU A 138 -28.50 2.86 12.27
N THR A 139 -27.46 2.02 12.39
CA THR A 139 -27.13 1.27 13.61
C THR A 139 -25.96 1.86 14.39
N VAL A 140 -25.31 2.88 13.83
CA VAL A 140 -24.13 3.54 14.41
C VAL A 140 -24.47 4.94 14.92
N ASP A 141 -23.79 5.37 15.98
CA ASP A 141 -24.03 6.66 16.63
C ASP A 141 -23.35 7.85 15.90
N TYR A 142 -23.11 7.74 14.59
CA TYR A 142 -22.61 8.85 13.80
C TYR A 142 -23.73 9.83 13.45
N PHE A 143 -23.40 11.11 13.31
CA PHE A 143 -24.34 12.08 12.76
C PHE A 143 -24.49 11.87 11.24
N VAL A 144 -25.61 11.28 10.82
CA VAL A 144 -25.84 10.88 9.42
C VAL A 144 -26.73 11.82 8.61
N HIS A 145 -27.47 12.72 9.27
CA HIS A 145 -28.45 13.62 8.63
C HIS A 145 -27.83 14.81 7.89
N GLY A 146 -26.50 14.94 7.90
CA GLY A 146 -25.80 16.02 7.21
C GLY A 146 -24.40 15.63 6.79
N ARG A 147 -23.68 16.61 6.26
CA ARG A 147 -22.34 16.44 5.69
C ARG A 147 -21.28 16.29 6.79
N THR A 148 -20.41 15.30 6.65
CA THR A 148 -19.22 15.16 7.50
C THR A 148 -18.06 15.96 6.89
N ILE A 149 -17.41 16.80 7.70
CA ILE A 149 -16.28 17.64 7.26
C ILE A 149 -14.95 16.93 7.46
N ALA A 150 -14.83 16.17 8.55
CA ALA A 150 -13.68 15.37 8.89
C ALA A 150 -14.10 14.23 9.80
N ALA A 151 -13.48 13.07 9.64
CA ALA A 151 -13.57 11.96 10.58
C ALA A 151 -12.17 11.35 10.75
N GLY A 152 -11.87 10.85 11.94
CA GLY A 152 -10.56 10.28 12.23
C GLY A 152 -10.48 9.75 13.65
N ASN A 153 -9.46 8.93 13.89
CA ASN A 153 -9.16 8.42 15.22
C ASN A 153 -8.53 9.50 16.11
N LEU A 154 -8.98 9.58 17.37
CA LEU A 154 -8.36 10.40 18.40
C LEU A 154 -7.48 9.52 19.28
N PHE A 155 -6.29 10.02 19.66
CA PHE A 155 -5.33 9.37 20.56
C PHE A 155 -4.66 8.08 20.04
N GLY A 156 -4.59 7.92 18.71
CA GLY A 156 -3.94 6.77 18.06
C GLY A 156 -4.93 5.67 17.69
N ARG A 157 -4.41 4.45 17.51
CA ARG A 157 -5.23 3.24 17.35
C ARG A 157 -5.57 2.66 18.72
#